data_AF-A0A553PK26-F1
#
_entry.id   AF-A0A553PK26-F1
#
_cell.length_a   1.000
_cell.length_b   1.000
_cell.length_c   1.000
_cell.angle_alpha   90.00
_cell.angle_beta   90.00
_cell.angle_gamma   90.00
#
_symmetry.space_group_name_H-M   'P 1'
#
loop_
_entity.id
_entity.type
_entity.pdbx_description
1 polymer ?
#
loop_
_entity_poly.entity_id
_entity_poly.type
_entity_poly.pdbx_seq_one_letter_code
_entity_poly.pdbx_strand_id
1 'polypeptide(L)'
;MAGCLTNCSDGDQFLNYNFDDLYNSLLGFTKIVIGESMESTIHEFKYANDNQNFSNFFAYYLPKTGVCFHFNFKGLVKEAGVGQENGMALLIRLNSDPKLREGIQEGKHGLTLTIQRPLSFPTLTACTTTSTVADPESTCGCILSCTEVTFDILHSQGKWPADGSWKQIAKRFGITRPIVMATDMINFEEVDIEKYTDFLWRRKVDTSVMKINIFIRSKESLEFSEKDKYESYWEFLAKMGGSMSVFMGLSFVAVIEVWGTYLVWIWSVVSCKMCRKKKTKELFN
;
A
#
# COMPACT_ATOMS: atom_id res chain seq x y z
N MET A 1 -44.28 -38.24 -2.59
CA MET A 1 -43.33 -38.93 -1.68
C MET A 1 -42.42 -39.78 -2.52
N ALA A 2 -41.21 -39.31 -2.77
CA ALA A 2 -40.15 -40.08 -3.41
C ALA A 2 -38.93 -39.94 -2.50
N GLY A 3 -38.60 -41.05 -1.83
CA GLY A 3 -37.42 -41.14 -0.98
C GLY A 3 -36.21 -41.50 -1.84
N CYS A 4 -35.15 -40.70 -1.73
CA CYS A 4 -33.80 -41.17 -2.02
C CYS A 4 -33.12 -41.42 -0.68
N LEU A 5 -33.04 -42.70 -0.32
CA LEU A 5 -32.07 -43.23 0.62
C LEU A 5 -30.73 -43.31 -0.09
N THR A 6 -29.79 -42.43 0.24
CA THR A 6 -28.37 -42.70 0.01
C THR A 6 -27.75 -43.05 1.36
N ASN A 7 -27.53 -44.35 1.54
CA ASN A 7 -26.53 -44.90 2.44
C ASN A 7 -25.18 -44.22 2.13
N CYS A 8 -24.70 -43.41 3.06
CA CYS A 8 -23.30 -43.00 3.13
C CYS A 8 -22.72 -43.56 4.44
N SER A 9 -22.60 -44.88 4.50
CA SER A 9 -21.66 -45.55 5.38
C SER A 9 -20.69 -46.31 4.48
N ASP A 10 -19.57 -45.69 4.17
CA ASP A 10 -18.31 -46.36 3.86
C ASP A 10 -17.21 -45.31 3.66
N GLY A 11 -16.17 -45.42 4.48
CA GLY A 11 -14.83 -44.96 4.14
C GLY A 11 -14.44 -43.61 4.73
N ASP A 12 -13.58 -43.68 5.76
CA ASP A 12 -12.71 -42.62 6.26
C ASP A 12 -11.72 -42.11 5.20
N GLN A 13 -12.24 -41.56 4.11
CA GLN A 13 -11.56 -40.63 3.22
C GLN A 13 -12.27 -39.28 3.34
N PHE A 14 -12.33 -38.75 4.57
CA PHE A 14 -12.48 -37.30 4.70
C PHE A 14 -11.28 -36.70 4.02
N LEU A 15 -11.51 -36.20 2.81
CA LEU A 15 -10.56 -35.51 1.98
C LEU A 15 -9.82 -34.53 2.89
N ASN A 16 -8.53 -34.79 3.07
CA ASN A 16 -7.61 -33.98 3.84
C ASN A 16 -7.32 -32.71 3.04
N TYR A 17 -8.38 -31.99 2.63
CA TYR A 17 -8.27 -30.69 2.01
C TYR A 17 -7.78 -29.77 3.10
N ASN A 18 -6.59 -29.21 2.90
CA ASN A 18 -6.12 -28.12 3.69
C ASN A 18 -7.21 -27.03 3.67
N PHE A 19 -7.59 -26.49 4.83
CA PHE A 19 -8.58 -25.41 4.93
C PHE A 19 -8.25 -24.28 3.96
N ASP A 20 -6.96 -24.02 3.73
CA ASP A 20 -6.47 -23.06 2.76
C ASP A 20 -6.92 -23.35 1.33
N ASP A 21 -6.92 -24.60 0.87
CA ASP A 21 -7.31 -24.97 -0.49
C ASP A 21 -8.81 -24.75 -0.69
N LEU A 22 -9.61 -25.19 0.29
CA LEU A 22 -11.06 -24.97 0.28
C LEU A 22 -11.38 -23.48 0.33
N TYR A 23 -10.76 -22.74 1.25
CA TYR A 23 -10.97 -21.30 1.37
C TYR A 23 -10.50 -20.57 0.11
N ASN A 24 -9.35 -20.92 -0.46
CA ASN A 24 -8.83 -20.31 -1.68
C ASN A 24 -9.73 -20.55 -2.89
N SER A 25 -10.42 -21.70 -2.96
CA SER A 25 -11.38 -22.01 -4.02
C SER A 25 -12.65 -21.14 -4.01
N LEU A 26 -12.95 -20.46 -2.90
CA LEU A 26 -14.12 -19.59 -2.79
C LEU A 26 -13.97 -18.32 -3.65
N LEU A 27 -15.08 -17.88 -4.24
CA LEU A 27 -15.17 -16.61 -4.95
C LEU A 27 -14.96 -15.43 -3.98
N GLY A 28 -14.38 -14.34 -4.49
CA GLY A 28 -14.01 -13.18 -3.66
C GLY A 28 -15.19 -12.58 -2.88
N PHE A 29 -16.38 -12.51 -3.48
CA PHE A 29 -17.57 -12.01 -2.77
C PHE A 29 -17.98 -12.93 -1.62
N THR A 30 -17.87 -14.24 -1.78
CA THR A 30 -18.18 -15.22 -0.72
C THR A 30 -17.22 -15.05 0.45
N LYS A 31 -15.94 -14.81 0.17
CA LYS A 31 -14.92 -14.53 1.20
C LYS A 31 -15.23 -13.25 1.98
N ILE A 32 -15.77 -12.22 1.32
CA ILE A 32 -16.22 -10.98 1.98
C ILE A 32 -17.42 -11.25 2.89
N VAL A 33 -18.39 -12.04 2.43
CA VAL A 33 -19.60 -12.38 3.21
C VAL A 33 -19.28 -13.22 4.44
N ILE A 34 -18.33 -14.15 4.34
CA ILE A 34 -17.91 -15.02 5.46
C ILE A 34 -16.94 -14.31 6.41
N GLY A 35 -16.20 -13.32 5.91
CA GLY A 35 -15.22 -12.56 6.70
C GLY A 35 -15.87 -11.59 7.69
N GLU A 36 -15.04 -10.79 8.36
CA GLU A 36 -15.54 -9.79 9.29
C GLU A 36 -16.36 -8.72 8.56
N SER A 37 -17.54 -8.41 9.13
CA SER A 37 -18.36 -7.30 8.66
C SER A 37 -17.83 -5.98 9.20
N MET A 38 -18.01 -4.91 8.45
CA MET A 38 -17.57 -3.58 8.86
C MET A 38 -18.27 -3.14 10.15
N GLU A 39 -19.55 -3.48 10.31
CA GLU A 39 -20.36 -3.16 11.48
C GLU A 39 -19.91 -3.92 12.74
N SER A 40 -19.35 -5.13 12.57
CA SER A 40 -18.77 -5.88 13.68
C SER A 40 -17.40 -5.38 14.09
N THR A 41 -16.61 -4.87 13.14
CA THR A 41 -15.24 -4.41 13.36
C THR A 41 -15.21 -2.94 13.78
N ILE A 42 -15.84 -2.03 13.05
CA ILE A 42 -15.86 -0.59 13.32
C ILE A 42 -17.16 -0.23 14.03
N HIS A 43 -17.08 0.02 15.34
CA HIS A 43 -18.25 0.33 16.17
C HIS A 43 -18.66 1.80 16.10
N GLU A 44 -17.69 2.72 16.00
CA GLU A 44 -17.94 4.15 15.84
C GLU A 44 -16.96 4.73 14.84
N PHE A 45 -17.46 5.54 13.92
CA PHE A 45 -16.69 6.27 12.93
C PHE A 45 -17.09 7.74 12.94
N LYS A 46 -16.10 8.61 13.19
CA LYS A 46 -16.25 10.07 13.07
C LYS A 46 -15.27 10.61 12.05
N TYR A 47 -15.72 11.62 11.33
CA TYR A 47 -14.89 12.39 10.42
C TYR A 47 -15.31 13.86 10.50
N ALA A 48 -14.34 14.75 10.70
CA ALA A 48 -14.59 16.19 10.87
C ALA A 48 -15.63 16.50 11.97
N ASN A 49 -15.49 15.84 13.13
CA ASN A 49 -16.38 15.91 14.30
C ASN A 49 -17.83 15.43 14.09
N ASP A 50 -18.19 14.98 12.89
CA ASP A 50 -19.51 14.44 12.59
C ASP A 50 -19.49 12.91 12.56
N ASN A 51 -20.57 12.31 13.06
CA ASN A 51 -20.81 10.88 12.91
C ASN A 51 -21.17 10.60 11.45
N GLN A 52 -20.34 9.82 10.78
CA GLN A 52 -20.53 9.48 9.38
C GLN A 52 -21.14 8.09 9.25
N ASN A 53 -21.92 7.90 8.18
CA ASN A 53 -22.34 6.56 7.79
C ASN A 53 -21.17 5.81 7.13
N PHE A 54 -21.25 4.48 7.16
CA PHE A 54 -20.27 3.61 6.52
C PHE A 54 -20.37 3.55 4.99
N SER A 55 -21.28 4.29 4.36
CA SER A 55 -21.47 4.34 2.90
C SER A 55 -20.23 4.81 2.12
N ASN A 56 -19.31 5.51 2.79
CA ASN A 56 -18.07 6.01 2.21
C ASN A 56 -16.91 5.01 2.31
N PHE A 57 -17.14 3.82 2.87
CA PHE A 57 -16.19 2.73 2.88
C PHE A 57 -16.42 1.79 1.70
N PHE A 58 -15.31 1.28 1.19
CA PHE A 58 -15.28 0.20 0.21
C PHE A 58 -14.66 -1.03 0.83
N ALA A 59 -15.40 -2.15 0.83
CA ALA A 59 -14.90 -3.43 1.30
C ALA A 59 -14.31 -4.23 0.13
N TYR A 60 -13.15 -4.84 0.35
CA TYR A 60 -12.48 -5.70 -0.62
C TYR A 60 -11.71 -6.79 0.11
N TYR A 61 -11.37 -7.85 -0.60
CA TYR A 61 -10.68 -9.01 -0.04
C TYR A 61 -9.24 -9.07 -0.52
N LEU A 62 -8.31 -9.32 0.41
CA LEU A 62 -6.91 -9.60 0.13
C LEU A 62 -6.53 -10.99 0.65
N PRO A 63 -5.90 -11.86 -0.18
CA PRO A 63 -5.61 -13.25 0.21
C PRO A 63 -4.86 -13.42 1.53
N LYS A 64 -3.90 -12.54 1.83
CA LYS A 64 -3.06 -12.62 3.04
C LYS A 64 -3.64 -11.91 4.26
N THR A 65 -4.57 -10.99 4.07
CA THR A 65 -5.05 -10.09 5.14
C THR A 65 -6.52 -10.33 5.48
N GLY A 66 -7.29 -10.91 4.56
CA GLY A 66 -8.72 -11.10 4.70
C GLY A 66 -9.52 -9.91 4.15
N VAL A 67 -10.64 -9.62 4.79
CA VAL A 67 -11.51 -8.49 4.42
C VAL A 67 -10.89 -7.19 4.91
N CYS A 68 -10.79 -6.22 4.00
CA CYS A 68 -10.21 -4.90 4.25
C CYS A 68 -11.23 -3.81 3.92
N PHE A 69 -11.17 -2.70 4.66
CA PHE A 69 -12.06 -1.56 4.49
C PHE A 69 -11.26 -0.32 4.08
N HIS A 70 -11.69 0.35 3.01
CA HIS A 70 -11.05 1.55 2.50
C HIS A 70 -12.02 2.73 2.56
N PHE A 71 -11.74 3.68 3.45
CA PHE A 71 -12.47 4.94 3.52
C PHE A 71 -12.09 5.89 2.38
N ASN A 72 -13.08 6.54 1.76
CA ASN A 72 -12.87 7.58 0.74
C ASN A 72 -12.04 7.13 -0.49
N PHE A 73 -12.17 5.87 -0.90
CA PHE A 73 -11.48 5.35 -2.08
C PHE A 73 -11.72 6.19 -3.34
N LYS A 74 -12.94 6.69 -3.53
CA LYS A 74 -13.31 7.51 -4.70
C LYS A 74 -12.88 8.98 -4.61
N GLY A 75 -12.36 9.43 -3.46
CA GLY A 75 -11.98 10.84 -3.26
C GLY A 75 -13.15 11.82 -3.24
N LEU A 76 -14.35 11.36 -2.90
CA LEU A 76 -15.56 12.19 -2.87
C LEU A 76 -15.77 12.91 -1.54
N VAL A 77 -15.13 12.42 -0.47
CA VAL A 77 -15.18 13.07 0.84
C VAL A 77 -14.19 14.22 0.86
N LYS A 78 -14.67 15.41 1.24
CA LYS A 78 -13.88 16.64 1.38
C LYS A 78 -12.72 16.42 2.35
N GLU A 79 -11.57 17.01 2.04
CA GLU A 79 -10.39 16.97 2.89
C GLU A 79 -10.66 17.50 4.31
N ALA A 80 -10.09 16.81 5.29
CA ALA A 80 -10.14 17.16 6.69
C ALA A 80 -9.38 18.47 6.93
N GLY A 81 -9.87 19.29 7.85
CA GLY A 81 -9.09 20.39 8.40
C GLY A 81 -7.86 19.89 9.17
N VAL A 82 -7.00 20.84 9.57
CA VAL A 82 -5.89 20.56 10.49
C VAL A 82 -6.45 20.35 11.91
N GLY A 83 -5.84 19.45 12.66
CA GLY A 83 -6.21 19.18 14.05
C GLY A 83 -7.01 17.91 14.24
N GLN A 84 -6.98 17.38 15.46
CA GLN A 84 -7.56 16.08 15.80
C GLN A 84 -9.09 16.08 15.67
N GLU A 85 -9.74 17.19 15.98
CA GLU A 85 -11.17 17.42 15.87
C GLU A 85 -11.68 17.37 14.42
N ASN A 86 -10.81 17.74 13.48
CA ASN A 86 -11.14 17.76 12.05
C ASN A 86 -10.80 16.44 11.34
N GLY A 87 -10.07 15.54 12.01
CA GLY A 87 -9.61 14.28 11.46
C GLY A 87 -10.65 13.15 11.50
N MET A 88 -10.14 11.93 11.38
CA MET A 88 -10.85 10.67 11.52
C MET A 88 -10.66 10.09 12.92
N ALA A 89 -11.74 9.63 13.54
CA ALA A 89 -11.69 8.83 14.75
C ALA A 89 -12.45 7.52 14.54
N LEU A 90 -11.79 6.40 14.83
CA LEU A 90 -12.31 5.04 14.72
C LEU A 90 -12.30 4.38 16.09
N LEU A 91 -13.42 3.78 16.47
CA LEU A 91 -13.50 2.82 17.56
C LEU A 91 -13.67 1.43 16.98
N ILE A 92 -12.68 0.59 17.21
CA ILE A 92 -12.56 -0.70 16.55
C ILE A 92 -12.64 -1.80 17.60
N ARG A 93 -13.38 -2.85 17.25
CA ARG A 93 -13.42 -4.12 17.95
C ARG A 93 -12.56 -5.11 17.17
N LEU A 94 -11.52 -5.61 17.83
CA LEU A 94 -10.73 -6.72 17.35
C LEU A 94 -11.41 -8.02 17.75
N ASN A 95 -11.53 -8.95 16.81
CA ASN A 95 -11.96 -10.29 17.15
C ASN A 95 -10.85 -11.01 17.93
N SER A 96 -11.14 -11.29 19.20
CA SER A 96 -10.21 -11.92 20.12
C SER A 96 -10.37 -13.43 20.21
N ASP A 97 -11.13 -14.06 19.30
CA ASP A 97 -11.27 -15.51 19.28
C ASP A 97 -9.91 -16.19 19.05
N PRO A 98 -9.36 -16.91 20.04
CA PRO A 98 -8.06 -17.54 19.92
C PRO A 98 -8.02 -18.60 18.81
N LYS A 99 -9.15 -19.23 18.48
CA LYS A 99 -9.22 -20.30 17.48
C LYS A 99 -8.91 -19.78 16.07
N LEU A 100 -9.31 -18.55 15.77
CA LEU A 100 -9.02 -17.91 14.48
C LEU A 100 -7.56 -17.43 14.39
N ARG A 101 -6.97 -17.08 15.54
CA ARG A 101 -5.62 -16.50 15.62
C ARG A 101 -4.51 -17.53 15.40
N GLU A 102 -4.66 -18.72 15.99
CA GLU A 102 -3.64 -19.76 15.94
C GLU A 102 -3.57 -20.45 14.57
N GLY A 103 -4.67 -20.49 13.81
CA GLY A 103 -4.71 -21.13 12.49
C GLY A 103 -4.18 -20.26 11.33
N ILE A 104 -4.32 -18.93 11.40
CA ILE A 104 -4.11 -18.05 10.21
C ILE A 104 -3.09 -16.94 10.46
N GLN A 105 -2.97 -16.39 11.68
CA GLN A 105 -2.27 -15.12 11.92
C GLN A 105 -0.92 -15.25 12.66
N GLU A 106 -0.34 -16.46 12.75
CA GLU A 106 0.96 -16.71 13.41
C GLU A 106 1.06 -16.07 14.82
N GLY A 107 -0.06 -16.00 15.55
CA GLY A 107 -0.11 -15.38 16.88
C GLY A 107 -0.08 -13.85 16.91
N LYS A 108 0.06 -13.15 15.78
CA LYS A 108 -0.07 -11.69 15.70
C LYS A 108 -1.52 -11.27 15.92
N HIS A 109 -1.72 -10.12 16.54
CA HIS A 109 -3.05 -9.57 16.83
C HIS A 109 -3.02 -8.05 16.72
N GLY A 110 -3.95 -7.51 15.95
CA GLY A 110 -4.02 -6.09 15.67
C GLY A 110 -4.60 -5.81 14.29
N LEU A 111 -4.39 -4.59 13.82
CA LEU A 111 -4.83 -4.12 12.52
C LEU A 111 -3.65 -3.52 11.78
N THR A 112 -3.65 -3.70 10.47
CA THR A 112 -2.76 -2.95 9.58
C THR A 112 -3.54 -1.75 9.04
N LEU A 113 -3.06 -0.55 9.37
CA LEU A 113 -3.57 0.70 8.82
C LEU A 113 -2.62 1.17 7.73
N THR A 114 -3.16 1.50 6.56
CA THR A 114 -2.43 2.17 5.48
C THR A 114 -3.13 3.44 5.06
N ILE A 115 -2.35 4.46 4.75
CA ILE A 115 -2.83 5.74 4.23
C ILE A 115 -2.31 5.86 2.80
N GLN A 116 -3.23 6.11 1.87
CA GLN A 116 -2.92 6.18 0.45
C GLN A 116 -3.80 7.20 -0.24
N ARG A 117 -3.44 7.54 -1.48
CA ARG A 117 -4.25 8.45 -2.30
C ARG A 117 -5.60 7.82 -2.67
N PRO A 118 -6.62 8.64 -2.96
CA PRO A 118 -7.80 8.16 -3.65
C PRO A 118 -7.45 7.45 -4.95
N LEU A 119 -8.27 6.47 -5.34
CA LEU A 119 -8.14 5.68 -6.57
C LEU A 119 -6.85 4.85 -6.69
N SER A 120 -6.04 4.75 -5.63
CA SER A 120 -4.92 3.78 -5.58
C SER A 120 -5.36 2.47 -4.94
N PHE A 121 -4.88 1.36 -5.49
CA PHE A 121 -5.04 0.05 -4.85
C PHE A 121 -4.05 -0.08 -3.68
N PRO A 122 -4.51 -0.58 -2.53
CA PRO A 122 -3.67 -0.77 -1.36
C PRO A 122 -2.62 -1.85 -1.63
N THR A 123 -1.36 -1.43 -1.62
CA THR A 123 -0.20 -2.31 -1.62
C THR A 123 0.08 -2.78 -0.19
N LEU A 124 -0.70 -3.72 0.34
CA LEU A 124 -0.40 -4.34 1.65
C LEU A 124 0.76 -5.34 1.60
N THR A 125 1.45 -5.45 0.48
CA THR A 125 2.61 -6.31 0.31
C THR A 125 3.86 -5.54 0.71
N ALA A 126 4.45 -5.92 1.84
CA ALA A 126 5.86 -5.62 2.09
C ALA A 126 6.64 -6.04 0.84
N CYS A 127 7.44 -5.14 0.27
CA CYS A 127 8.48 -5.54 -0.67
C CYS A 127 9.28 -6.64 0.03
N THR A 128 9.13 -7.89 -0.39
CA THR A 128 9.97 -8.97 0.10
C THR A 128 11.39 -8.62 -0.31
N THR A 129 12.19 -8.17 0.64
CA THR A 129 13.65 -7.96 0.49
C THR A 129 14.40 -9.27 0.26
N THR A 130 13.68 -10.39 0.25
CA THR A 130 14.19 -11.73 -0.04
C THR A 130 13.47 -12.30 -1.26
N SER A 131 13.77 -11.76 -2.45
CA SER A 131 13.76 -12.56 -3.66
C SER A 131 14.99 -13.48 -3.62
N THR A 132 14.97 -14.49 -2.76
CA THR A 132 15.89 -15.61 -2.91
C THR A 132 15.37 -16.44 -4.08
N VAL A 133 16.03 -16.28 -5.23
CA VAL A 133 15.81 -17.00 -6.49
C VAL A 133 14.56 -16.54 -7.27
N ALA A 134 14.56 -15.27 -7.68
CA ALA A 134 13.96 -14.91 -8.97
C ALA A 134 15.11 -14.84 -9.98
N ASP A 135 14.98 -15.52 -11.12
CA ASP A 135 15.93 -15.37 -12.23
C ASP A 135 16.21 -13.88 -12.48
N PRO A 136 17.49 -13.47 -12.54
CA PRO A 136 17.87 -12.06 -12.75
C PRO A 136 17.41 -11.49 -14.10
N GLU A 137 16.80 -12.30 -14.97
CA GLU A 137 16.32 -11.89 -16.30
C GLU A 137 14.83 -11.55 -16.35
N SER A 138 14.03 -11.88 -15.33
CA SER A 138 12.63 -11.42 -15.25
C SER A 138 12.52 -10.13 -14.45
N THR A 139 13.25 -9.10 -14.88
CA THR A 139 13.03 -7.74 -14.39
C THR A 139 11.60 -7.36 -14.75
N CYS A 140 10.71 -7.33 -13.74
CA CYS A 140 9.40 -6.73 -13.91
C CYS A 140 9.61 -5.28 -14.34
N GLY A 141 9.43 -5.01 -15.64
CA GLY A 141 9.58 -3.69 -16.25
C GLY A 141 8.43 -2.78 -15.81
N CYS A 142 8.43 -2.39 -14.54
CA CYS A 142 7.49 -1.41 -14.02
C CYS A 142 7.99 -0.02 -14.39
N ILE A 143 7.21 0.69 -15.20
CA ILE A 143 7.44 2.12 -15.45
C ILE A 143 7.04 2.85 -14.16
N LEU A 144 7.99 3.56 -13.57
CA LEU A 144 7.74 4.38 -12.38
C LEU A 144 6.79 5.53 -12.73
N SER A 145 5.81 5.80 -11.86
CA SER A 145 4.94 6.96 -12.00
C SER A 145 5.75 8.25 -11.82
N CYS A 146 5.59 9.22 -12.72
CA CYS A 146 6.20 10.55 -12.58
C CYS A 146 5.59 11.37 -11.43
N THR A 147 4.49 10.93 -10.84
CA THR A 147 3.79 11.63 -9.77
C THR A 147 3.62 10.72 -8.56
N GLU A 148 4.50 10.87 -7.58
CA GLU A 148 4.46 10.17 -6.31
C GLU A 148 4.03 11.12 -5.19
N VAL A 149 3.18 10.67 -4.27
CA VAL A 149 2.95 11.37 -2.99
C VAL A 149 3.17 10.33 -1.94
N THR A 150 4.00 10.72 -1.00
CA THR A 150 4.26 9.99 0.21
C THR A 150 3.56 10.72 1.35
N PHE A 151 3.09 9.96 2.33
CA PHE A 151 2.53 10.51 3.56
C PHE A 151 3.54 10.24 4.67
N ASP A 152 4.03 11.29 5.30
CA ASP A 152 4.85 11.16 6.51
C ASP A 152 3.94 10.93 7.71
N ILE A 153 4.04 9.74 8.32
CA ILE A 153 3.14 9.29 9.38
C ILE A 153 3.88 9.32 10.71
N LEU A 154 3.41 10.18 11.61
CA LEU A 154 3.90 10.24 12.99
C LEU A 154 3.00 9.42 13.90
N HIS A 155 3.56 8.38 14.50
CA HIS A 155 2.82 7.50 15.41
C HIS A 155 2.92 8.00 16.86
N SER A 156 1.77 8.08 17.52
CA SER A 156 1.66 8.27 18.97
C SER A 156 0.66 7.27 19.53
N GLN A 157 1.00 6.63 20.64
CA GLN A 157 0.18 5.61 21.27
C GLN A 157 0.01 5.94 22.75
N GLY A 158 -1.18 5.64 23.26
CA GLY A 158 -1.52 5.84 24.67
C GLY A 158 -2.46 4.74 25.15
N LYS A 159 -2.45 4.50 26.46
CA LYS A 159 -3.32 3.50 27.08
C LYS A 159 -4.77 3.94 26.95
N TRP A 160 -5.58 3.11 26.30
CA TRP A 160 -7.03 3.25 26.24
C TRP A 160 -7.66 1.85 26.26
N PRO A 161 -8.75 1.62 27.01
CA PRO A 161 -9.48 2.57 27.84
C PRO A 161 -8.79 2.92 29.17
N ALA A 162 -9.23 4.01 29.81
CA ALA A 162 -8.74 4.40 31.12
C ALA A 162 -9.32 3.50 32.23
N ASP A 163 -8.58 3.35 33.33
CA ASP A 163 -8.91 2.49 34.47
C ASP A 163 -10.28 2.73 35.09
N GLY A 164 -10.79 3.97 35.06
CA GLY A 164 -12.14 4.30 35.54
C GLY A 164 -13.27 4.05 34.52
N SER A 165 -12.94 3.88 33.25
CA SER A 165 -13.90 3.89 32.13
C SER A 165 -14.09 2.53 31.45
N TRP A 166 -13.18 1.57 31.65
CA TRP A 166 -13.17 0.31 30.91
C TRP A 166 -14.47 -0.50 31.06
N LYS A 167 -15.14 -0.46 32.22
CA LYS A 167 -16.43 -1.15 32.43
C LYS A 167 -17.54 -0.59 31.55
N GLN A 168 -17.57 0.73 31.35
CA GLN A 168 -18.55 1.37 30.47
C GLN A 168 -18.27 1.01 29.01
N ILE A 169 -17.00 1.00 28.62
CA ILE A 169 -16.55 0.58 27.28
C ILE A 169 -16.92 -0.89 27.04
N ALA A 170 -16.67 -1.78 28.02
CA ALA A 170 -17.02 -3.19 27.91
C ALA A 170 -18.51 -3.39 27.62
N LYS A 171 -19.38 -2.66 28.35
CA LYS A 171 -20.83 -2.68 28.12
C LYS A 171 -21.19 -2.12 26.74
N ARG A 172 -20.57 -1.01 26.33
CA ARG A 172 -20.81 -0.37 25.02
C ARG A 172 -20.51 -1.32 23.85
N PHE A 173 -19.43 -2.09 23.95
CA PHE A 173 -19.03 -3.07 22.94
C PHE A 173 -19.69 -4.45 23.11
N GLY A 174 -20.57 -4.63 24.09
CA GLY A 174 -21.23 -5.91 24.36
C GLY A 174 -20.27 -7.02 24.80
N ILE A 175 -19.14 -6.67 25.42
CA ILE A 175 -18.17 -7.66 25.93
C ILE A 175 -18.71 -8.19 27.25
N THR A 176 -19.18 -9.44 27.24
CA THR A 176 -19.72 -10.09 28.43
C THR A 176 -18.64 -10.38 29.46
N ARG A 177 -19.02 -10.26 30.75
CA ARG A 177 -18.17 -10.67 31.87
C ARG A 177 -17.97 -12.20 31.81
N PRO A 178 -16.74 -12.72 31.94
CA PRO A 178 -16.50 -14.14 31.97
C PRO A 178 -17.20 -14.76 33.19
N ILE A 179 -17.91 -15.87 32.96
CA ILE A 179 -18.49 -16.68 34.03
C ILE A 179 -17.39 -17.64 34.47
N VAL A 180 -16.87 -17.45 35.68
CA VAL A 180 -15.88 -18.37 36.27
C VAL A 180 -16.65 -19.29 37.21
N MET A 181 -16.61 -20.59 36.96
CA MET A 181 -17.21 -21.60 37.83
C MET A 181 -16.29 -21.79 39.04
N ALA A 182 -16.87 -21.87 40.25
CA ALA A 182 -16.10 -22.06 41.49
C ALA A 182 -15.26 -23.36 41.50
N THR A 183 -15.60 -24.33 40.65
CA THR A 183 -14.87 -25.59 40.49
C THR A 183 -13.48 -25.45 39.88
N ASP A 184 -13.15 -24.31 39.26
CA ASP A 184 -11.85 -24.11 38.61
C ASP A 184 -10.79 -23.51 39.57
N MET A 185 -11.18 -23.17 40.80
CA MET A 185 -10.37 -22.40 41.76
C MET A 185 -9.94 -23.19 43.01
N ILE A 186 -9.97 -24.53 42.97
CA ILE A 186 -9.83 -25.45 44.12
C ILE A 186 -8.52 -25.27 44.92
N ASN A 187 -7.52 -24.53 44.40
CA ASN A 187 -6.20 -24.39 45.03
C ASN A 187 -5.81 -22.98 45.50
N PHE A 188 -6.74 -22.00 45.53
CA PHE A 188 -6.41 -20.64 46.00
C PHE A 188 -7.29 -20.22 47.18
N GLU A 189 -6.74 -20.34 48.40
CA GLU A 189 -7.46 -20.18 49.67
C GLU A 189 -7.95 -18.75 50.00
N GLU A 190 -7.57 -17.71 49.22
CA GLU A 190 -7.95 -16.31 49.51
C GLU A 190 -8.16 -15.43 48.25
N VAL A 191 -8.55 -15.98 47.11
CA VAL A 191 -8.78 -15.14 45.91
C VAL A 191 -10.21 -14.62 45.88
N ASP A 192 -10.34 -13.29 45.97
CA ASP A 192 -11.59 -12.57 45.68
C ASP A 192 -12.01 -12.83 44.21
N ILE A 193 -13.04 -13.66 44.05
CA ILE A 193 -13.60 -14.06 42.76
C ILE A 193 -14.05 -12.84 41.95
N GLU A 194 -14.55 -11.80 42.61
CA GLU A 194 -15.01 -10.58 41.94
C GLU A 194 -13.83 -9.85 41.30
N LYS A 195 -12.74 -9.70 42.05
CA LYS A 195 -11.51 -9.05 41.58
C LYS A 195 -10.85 -9.84 40.44
N TYR A 196 -10.84 -11.17 40.52
CA TYR A 196 -10.28 -12.02 39.47
C TYR A 196 -11.12 -11.97 38.18
N THR A 197 -12.44 -12.08 38.29
CA THR A 197 -13.34 -11.98 37.12
C THR A 197 -13.25 -10.59 36.47
N ASP A 198 -13.12 -9.51 37.26
CA ASP A 198 -12.88 -8.17 36.75
C ASP A 198 -11.51 -8.05 36.05
N PHE A 199 -10.47 -8.68 36.59
CA PHE A 199 -9.16 -8.75 35.95
C PHE A 199 -9.22 -9.45 34.58
N LEU A 200 -9.88 -10.61 34.49
CA LEU A 200 -10.06 -11.33 33.23
C LEU A 200 -10.90 -10.53 32.23
N TRP A 201 -11.97 -9.89 32.71
CA TRP A 201 -12.83 -9.08 31.86
C TRP A 201 -12.08 -7.88 31.31
N ARG A 202 -11.32 -7.18 32.15
CA ARG A 202 -10.46 -6.07 31.77
C ARG A 202 -9.44 -6.51 30.73
N ARG A 203 -8.74 -7.63 30.95
CA ARG A 203 -7.77 -8.17 29.98
C ARG A 203 -8.42 -8.48 28.63
N LYS A 204 -9.66 -8.96 28.62
CA LYS A 204 -10.43 -9.16 27.38
C LYS A 204 -10.76 -7.84 26.70
N VAL A 205 -11.15 -6.81 27.43
CA VAL A 205 -11.41 -5.48 26.89
C VAL A 205 -10.12 -4.89 26.30
N ASP A 206 -9.05 -4.85 27.07
CA ASP A 206 -7.76 -4.26 26.67
C ASP A 206 -7.16 -4.94 25.40
N THR A 207 -7.51 -6.20 25.12
CA THR A 207 -7.07 -6.92 23.91
C THR A 207 -8.08 -6.90 22.76
N SER A 208 -9.35 -6.56 23.01
CA SER A 208 -10.43 -6.64 22.00
C SER A 208 -10.89 -5.29 21.48
N VAL A 209 -10.46 -4.16 22.06
CA VAL A 209 -10.87 -2.83 21.59
C VAL A 209 -9.67 -1.94 21.30
N MET A 210 -9.82 -1.06 20.31
CA MET A 210 -8.80 -0.12 19.89
C MET A 210 -9.44 1.20 19.48
N LYS A 211 -8.78 2.31 19.81
CA LYS A 211 -9.15 3.65 19.33
C LYS A 211 -8.04 4.18 18.43
N ILE A 212 -8.39 4.53 17.20
CA ILE A 212 -7.46 5.11 16.23
C ILE A 212 -7.93 6.52 15.90
N ASN A 213 -7.03 7.52 15.99
CA ASN A 213 -7.29 8.87 15.49
C ASN A 213 -6.26 9.21 14.42
N ILE A 214 -6.72 9.65 13.26
CA ILE A 214 -5.90 10.02 12.11
C ILE A 214 -6.23 11.46 11.77
N PHE A 215 -5.24 12.35 11.78
CA PHE A 215 -5.49 13.77 11.49
C PHE A 215 -4.26 14.41 10.86
N ILE A 216 -4.49 15.53 10.18
CA ILE A 216 -3.44 16.33 9.56
C ILE A 216 -2.85 17.25 10.63
N ARG A 217 -1.53 17.18 10.81
CA ARG A 217 -0.80 17.96 11.82
C ARG A 217 -0.66 19.43 11.44
N SER A 218 -0.32 19.71 10.18
CA SER A 218 -0.15 21.06 9.63
C SER A 218 -0.55 21.08 8.16
N LYS A 219 -0.87 22.25 7.60
CA LYS A 219 -1.19 22.41 6.16
C LYS A 219 0.04 22.40 5.26
N GLU A 220 1.22 22.11 5.80
CA GLU A 220 2.46 22.19 5.05
C GLU A 220 2.60 20.95 4.17
N SER A 221 2.51 21.15 2.85
CA SER A 221 2.87 20.14 1.86
C SER A 221 4.27 20.43 1.33
N LEU A 222 5.16 19.45 1.38
CA LEU A 222 6.44 19.53 0.70
C LEU A 222 6.25 19.06 -0.74
N GLU A 223 6.37 20.00 -1.68
CA GLU A 223 6.31 19.70 -3.12
C GLU A 223 7.72 19.66 -3.69
N PHE A 224 8.13 18.48 -4.16
CA PHE A 224 9.38 18.30 -4.88
C PHE A 224 9.04 18.16 -6.37
N SER A 225 9.35 19.21 -7.14
CA SER A 225 9.27 19.17 -8.59
C SER A 225 10.70 19.16 -9.13
N GLU A 226 11.03 18.10 -9.86
CA GLU A 226 12.17 18.17 -10.76
C GLU A 226 11.82 19.14 -11.89
N LYS A 227 12.71 20.09 -12.14
CA LYS A 227 12.60 21.01 -13.26
C LYS A 227 13.76 20.73 -14.20
N ASP A 228 13.50 20.79 -15.49
CA ASP A 228 14.54 20.71 -16.49
C ASP A 228 15.59 21.79 -16.24
N LYS A 229 16.87 21.42 -16.33
CA LYS A 229 18.00 22.34 -16.14
C LYS A 229 18.00 23.51 -17.13
N TYR A 230 17.32 23.33 -18.26
CA TYR A 230 17.13 24.33 -19.30
C TYR A 230 15.64 24.40 -19.62
N GLU A 231 15.04 25.57 -19.47
CA GLU A 231 13.60 25.74 -19.74
C GLU A 231 13.30 25.65 -21.24
N SER A 232 14.32 25.88 -22.07
CA SER A 232 14.21 25.77 -23.52
C SER A 232 15.48 25.21 -24.15
N TYR A 233 15.29 24.55 -25.29
CA TYR A 233 16.39 24.11 -26.15
C TYR A 233 17.31 25.27 -26.57
N TRP A 234 16.76 26.47 -26.73
CA TRP A 234 17.52 27.68 -27.08
C TRP A 234 18.48 28.12 -25.98
N GLU A 235 18.08 28.00 -24.72
CA GLU A 235 18.94 28.33 -23.59
C GLU A 235 20.13 27.37 -23.49
N PHE A 236 19.87 26.07 -23.72
CA PHE A 236 20.92 25.07 -23.81
C PHE A 236 21.93 25.39 -24.92
N LEU A 237 21.43 25.67 -26.14
CA LEU A 237 22.27 26.03 -27.28
C LEU A 237 23.04 27.32 -27.05
N ALA A 238 22.43 28.35 -26.44
CA ALA A 238 23.10 29.60 -26.14
C ALA A 238 24.26 29.39 -25.14
N LYS A 239 24.07 28.57 -24.10
CA LYS A 239 25.12 28.25 -23.12
C LYS A 239 26.24 27.40 -23.72
N MET A 240 25.92 26.43 -24.59
CA MET A 240 26.94 25.68 -25.35
C MET A 240 27.69 26.56 -26.35
N GLY A 241 26.99 27.39 -27.10
CA GLY A 241 27.59 28.31 -28.07
C GLY A 241 28.48 29.35 -27.39
N GLY A 242 28.04 29.89 -26.26
CA GLY A 242 28.83 30.81 -25.45
C GLY A 242 30.10 30.17 -24.91
N SER A 243 30.03 28.96 -24.36
CA SER A 243 31.23 28.27 -23.85
C SER A 243 32.19 27.89 -24.96
N MET A 244 31.70 27.38 -26.10
CA MET A 244 32.52 27.04 -27.26
C MET A 244 33.22 28.27 -27.85
N SER A 245 32.53 29.41 -27.92
CA SER A 245 33.13 30.68 -28.36
C SER A 245 34.21 31.17 -27.40
N VAL A 246 34.04 31.01 -26.09
CA VAL A 246 35.04 31.47 -25.11
C VAL A 246 36.28 30.59 -25.09
N PHE A 247 36.11 29.26 -25.09
CA PHE A 247 37.25 28.34 -24.95
C PHE A 247 38.01 28.11 -26.26
N MET A 248 37.33 28.09 -27.40
CA MET A 248 37.94 27.78 -28.68
C MET A 248 38.01 28.98 -29.64
N GLY A 249 37.33 30.09 -29.34
CA GLY A 249 37.18 31.20 -30.30
C GLY A 249 36.37 30.80 -31.54
N LEU A 250 35.72 29.64 -31.53
CA LEU A 250 35.01 29.10 -32.68
C LEU A 250 33.56 29.56 -32.65
N SER A 251 33.15 30.23 -33.71
CA SER A 251 31.75 30.48 -34.01
C SER A 251 31.17 29.31 -34.82
N PHE A 252 29.85 29.22 -34.88
CA PHE A 252 29.17 28.25 -35.76
C PHE A 252 29.61 28.40 -37.23
N VAL A 253 29.94 29.63 -37.65
CA VAL A 253 30.49 29.94 -38.98
C VAL A 253 31.83 29.26 -39.21
N ALA A 254 32.71 29.23 -38.20
CA ALA A 254 34.01 28.56 -38.30
C ALA A 254 33.87 27.03 -38.49
N VAL A 255 32.86 26.40 -37.87
CA VAL A 255 32.58 24.97 -38.07
C VAL A 255 32.11 24.69 -39.50
N ILE A 256 31.23 25.55 -40.04
CA ILE A 256 30.78 25.45 -41.44
C ILE A 256 31.95 25.64 -42.40
N GLU A 257 32.85 26.57 -42.10
CA GLU A 257 34.02 26.83 -42.92
C GLU A 257 34.95 25.61 -42.99
N VAL A 258 35.24 24.97 -41.85
CA VAL A 258 36.05 23.74 -41.81
C VAL A 258 35.38 22.61 -42.61
N TRP A 259 34.07 22.42 -42.45
CA TRP A 259 33.30 21.44 -43.23
C TRP A 259 33.30 21.75 -44.72
N GLY A 260 33.09 23.00 -45.10
CA GLY A 260 33.14 23.46 -46.49
C GLY A 260 34.49 23.20 -47.12
N THR A 261 35.57 23.45 -46.38
CA THR A 261 36.95 23.21 -46.82
C THR A 261 37.19 21.71 -47.04
N TYR A 262 36.71 20.87 -46.12
CA TYR A 262 36.79 19.41 -46.25
C TYR A 262 36.02 18.88 -47.47
N LEU A 263 34.81 19.41 -47.73
CA LEU A 263 34.01 19.06 -48.89
C LEU A 263 34.71 19.47 -50.20
N VAL A 264 35.24 20.69 -50.28
CA VAL A 264 35.99 21.18 -51.45
C VAL A 264 37.24 20.32 -51.69
N TRP A 265 37.94 19.93 -50.63
CA TRP A 265 39.11 19.06 -50.73
C TRP A 265 38.73 17.67 -51.29
N ILE A 266 37.68 17.03 -50.75
CA ILE A 266 37.18 15.75 -51.27
C ILE A 266 36.80 15.89 -52.75
N TRP A 267 36.05 16.95 -53.10
CA TRP A 267 35.60 17.17 -54.46
C TRP A 267 36.76 17.38 -55.44
N SER A 268 37.81 18.08 -54.99
CA SER A 268 39.04 18.28 -55.75
C SER A 268 39.80 16.97 -55.97
N VAL A 269 39.91 16.12 -54.94
CA VAL A 269 40.54 14.79 -55.04
C VAL A 269 39.77 13.87 -55.98
N VAL A 270 38.45 13.84 -55.88
CA VAL A 270 37.59 13.04 -56.76
C VAL A 270 37.68 13.52 -58.21
N SER A 271 37.64 14.83 -58.43
CA SER A 271 37.76 15.44 -59.77
C SER A 271 39.13 15.16 -60.40
N CYS A 272 40.22 15.24 -59.63
CA CYS A 272 41.55 14.87 -60.09
C CYS A 272 41.66 13.38 -60.45
N LYS A 273 41.07 12.47 -59.67
CA LYS A 273 41.03 11.03 -59.99
C LYS A 273 40.23 10.75 -61.27
N MET A 274 39.12 11.44 -61.49
CA MET A 274 38.32 11.31 -62.72
C MET A 274 39.06 11.85 -63.95
N CYS A 275 39.74 13.00 -63.85
CA CYS A 275 40.57 13.54 -64.92
C CYS A 275 41.76 12.63 -65.27
N ARG A 276 42.42 12.00 -64.28
CA ARG A 276 43.46 11.00 -64.54
C ARG A 276 42.91 9.80 -65.32
N LYS A 277 41.77 9.23 -64.91
CA LYS A 277 41.13 8.11 -65.62
C LYS A 277 40.76 8.45 -67.06
N LYS A 278 40.37 9.70 -67.34
CA LYS A 278 40.02 10.14 -68.71
C LYS A 278 41.27 10.23 -69.61
N LYS A 279 42.37 10.79 -69.10
CA LYS A 279 43.67 10.81 -69.81
C LYS A 279 44.24 9.42 -70.07
N THR A 280 44.06 8.46 -69.16
CA THR A 280 44.53 7.07 -69.39
C THR A 280 43.70 6.36 -70.47
N LYS A 281 42.41 6.68 -70.62
CA LYS A 281 41.59 6.13 -71.69
C LYS A 281 41.92 6.71 -73.07
N GLU A 282 42.32 7.98 -73.15
CA GLU A 282 42.76 8.62 -74.40
C GLU A 282 44.18 8.22 -74.84
N LEU A 283 45.00 7.65 -73.95
CA LEU A 283 46.35 7.14 -74.25
C LEU A 283 46.36 5.64 -74.64
N PHE A 284 45.24 4.95 -74.51
CA PHE A 284 45.08 3.52 -74.82
C PHE A 284 44.06 3.24 -75.95
N ASN A 285 43.57 4.29 -76.61
CA ASN A 285 42.86 4.26 -77.90
C ASN A 285 43.74 4.92 -78.96
#